data_AF-A0AB35L7V5-F1
#
_entry.id   AF-A0AB35L7V5-F1
#
_cell.length_a   1.000
_cell.length_b   1.000
_cell.length_c   1.000
_cell.angle_alpha   90.00
_cell.angle_beta   90.00
_cell.angle_gamma   90.00
#
_symmetry.space_group_name_H-M   'P 1'
#
loop_
_entity.id
_entity.type
_entity.pdbx_description
1 polymer ?
#
loop_
_entity_poly.entity_id
_entity_poly.type
_entity_poly.pdbx_seq_one_letter_code
_entity_poly.pdbx_strand_id
1 'polypeptide(L)'
;MKVLTFRCELPNGIHARPASAIEQKTACFQSDILLFNKSKQRQANAKSVLALVGADVTVGDECYFTISGNDENLAYEKLKIFIEQEFIHCDGLMPKKDKPEQGMIPIYLSRTLSQIIQGDGVSKGIAKGRSIYMESFDLQKISLSEPSSSQSEQCEILKLALQRARQQFSLDIQQADKAAVDILEAQSQLLDDEDIEACLLEPREARNAIAALSMAIEELSLPFRSSSNEYLRQRELDIKDLGLRIARHLGIQSKIQLPKLTEDSIIICQGLLTPSELLALRGEYLQGIVMATGAEISHTVILAQSFSLPLICLSSSMIESIQSAHVLLVDTQYDLLIIEPDVYADNWFKLEKYKLSHLAISTNKPKINYSVLDPSLIFLDEKMESKEEVIKRLTDNLEINHRADSGAQVEQAIWQREEIFSTALGFSIAIPHCKSPFVKHSSISVLRLPNELAWGDNVDVKLVIMLTINDSDENQHMRIFSVLARKLMHESFRNEILNAKKSKYIVDLLKLELGM
;
A
#
# COMPACT_ATOMS: atom_id res chain seq x y z
N MET A 1 19.29 37.00 26.06
CA MET A 1 18.10 36.21 25.71
C MET A 1 17.47 36.79 24.45
N LYS A 2 17.35 35.97 23.40
CA LYS A 2 16.73 36.34 22.11
C LYS A 2 15.38 35.63 21.94
N VAL A 3 14.48 36.25 21.17
CA VAL A 3 13.16 35.69 20.85
C VAL A 3 12.93 35.74 19.34
N LEU A 4 12.62 34.60 18.74
CA LEU A 4 12.28 34.45 17.32
C LEU A 4 10.84 34.00 17.20
N THR A 5 9.97 34.77 16.54
CA THR A 5 8.54 34.45 16.38
C THR A 5 8.25 34.02 14.96
N PHE A 6 7.36 33.03 14.80
CA PHE A 6 6.89 32.58 13.49
C PHE A 6 5.47 32.01 13.59
N ARG A 7 4.81 31.87 12.44
CA ARG A 7 3.55 31.13 12.32
C ARG A 7 3.83 29.82 11.60
N CYS A 8 3.31 28.70 12.09
CA CYS A 8 3.54 27.42 11.43
C CYS A 8 2.75 27.36 10.11
N GLU A 9 3.45 27.27 8.98
CA GLU A 9 2.83 27.17 7.65
C GLU A 9 2.81 25.74 7.10
N LEU A 10 3.41 24.79 7.82
CA LEU A 10 3.48 23.39 7.39
C LEU A 10 2.09 22.75 7.44
N PRO A 11 1.60 22.15 6.33
CA PRO A 11 0.28 21.52 6.28
C PRO A 11 0.07 20.49 7.39
N ASN A 12 1.11 19.73 7.74
CA ASN A 12 1.05 18.70 8.78
C ASN A 12 1.66 19.16 10.11
N GLY A 13 1.96 20.46 10.28
CA GLY A 13 2.54 21.01 11.51
C GLY A 13 4.00 20.62 11.76
N ILE A 14 4.47 20.79 13.00
CA ILE A 14 5.83 20.34 13.40
C ILE A 14 5.77 18.89 13.83
N HIS A 15 6.02 18.03 12.86
CA HIS A 15 6.20 16.60 13.07
C HIS A 15 7.68 16.21 12.93
N ALA A 16 8.01 14.93 13.10
CA ALA A 16 9.16 14.24 12.49
C ALA A 16 10.45 15.01 12.20
N ARG A 17 11.16 14.74 11.11
CA ARG A 17 11.29 15.60 9.90
C ARG A 17 11.34 17.11 10.18
N PRO A 18 10.28 17.94 10.20
CA PRO A 18 10.41 19.33 10.64
C PRO A 18 11.07 19.49 12.02
N ALA A 19 10.73 18.66 13.00
CA ALA A 19 11.35 18.67 14.33
C ALA A 19 12.81 18.21 14.30
N SER A 20 13.15 17.16 13.52
CA SER A 20 14.53 16.71 13.26
C SER A 20 15.34 17.81 12.60
N ALA A 21 14.76 18.53 11.64
CA ALA A 21 15.44 19.63 10.98
C ALA A 21 15.68 20.80 11.95
N ILE A 22 14.74 21.10 12.84
CA ILE A 22 14.95 22.08 13.93
C ILE A 22 16.04 21.59 14.89
N GLU A 23 15.96 20.34 15.34
CA GLU A 23 16.91 19.72 16.27
C GLU A 23 18.33 19.74 15.68
N GLN A 24 18.54 19.26 14.45
CA GLN A 24 19.84 19.29 13.77
C GLN A 24 20.44 20.69 13.69
N LYS A 25 19.60 21.72 13.50
CA LYS A 25 20.03 23.11 13.42
C LYS A 25 20.31 23.71 14.78
N THR A 26 19.80 23.12 15.87
CA THR A 26 19.90 23.66 17.23
C THR A 26 20.85 22.89 18.15
N ALA A 27 21.07 21.59 17.89
CA ALA A 27 21.89 20.68 18.70
C ALA A 27 23.37 21.10 18.78
N CYS A 28 23.89 21.77 17.74
CA CYS A 28 25.29 22.23 17.72
C CYS A 28 25.58 23.43 18.65
N PHE A 29 24.55 24.06 19.22
CA PHE A 29 24.71 25.24 20.08
C PHE A 29 24.72 24.87 21.57
N GLN A 30 25.46 25.63 22.36
CA GLN A 30 25.48 25.49 23.83
C GLN A 30 24.26 26.16 24.49
N SER A 31 23.67 27.18 23.85
CA SER A 31 22.50 27.89 24.37
C SER A 31 21.31 26.97 24.59
N ASP A 32 20.53 27.27 25.63
CA ASP A 32 19.20 26.70 25.83
C ASP A 32 18.25 27.30 24.79
N ILE A 33 17.59 26.43 24.02
CA ILE A 33 16.68 26.82 22.95
C ILE A 33 15.33 26.14 23.21
N LEU A 34 14.30 26.93 23.49
CA LEU A 34 12.97 26.43 23.80
C LEU A 34 11.96 26.94 22.78
N LEU A 35 11.13 26.05 22.25
CA LEU A 35 9.97 26.38 21.43
C LEU A 35 8.73 26.53 22.32
N PHE A 36 7.94 27.56 22.06
CA PHE A 36 6.64 27.78 22.69
C PHE A 36 5.54 27.82 21.63
N ASN A 37 4.52 26.96 21.79
CA ASN A 37 3.27 27.03 21.06
C ASN A 37 2.29 27.93 21.84
N LYS A 38 2.08 29.17 21.40
CA LYS A 38 1.17 30.11 22.08
C LYS A 38 -0.28 29.63 22.06
N SER A 39 -0.71 29.07 20.92
CA SER A 39 -2.09 28.61 20.74
C SER A 39 -2.47 27.56 21.78
N LYS A 40 -1.53 26.65 22.10
CA LYS A 40 -1.77 25.49 22.96
C LYS A 40 -1.12 25.56 24.34
N GLN A 41 -0.40 26.66 24.64
CA GLN A 41 0.33 26.87 25.90
C GLN A 41 1.28 25.71 26.23
N ARG A 42 1.95 25.18 25.21
CA ARG A 42 2.95 24.11 25.36
C ARG A 42 4.35 24.65 25.10
N GLN A 43 5.31 24.09 25.82
CA GLN A 43 6.74 24.39 25.68
C GLN A 43 7.49 23.10 25.31
N ALA A 44 8.54 23.24 24.52
CA ALA A 44 9.41 22.16 24.10
C ALA A 44 10.87 22.57 24.09
N ASN A 45 11.75 21.64 24.43
CA ASN A 45 13.18 21.76 24.15
C ASN A 45 13.40 21.64 22.64
N ALA A 46 13.99 22.65 22.00
CA ALA A 46 14.21 22.65 20.55
C ALA A 46 15.32 21.68 20.11
N LYS A 47 16.13 21.20 21.06
CA LYS A 47 17.14 20.16 20.83
C LYS A 47 16.61 18.75 21.03
N SER A 48 15.31 18.60 21.32
CA SER A 48 14.66 17.29 21.37
C SER A 48 13.53 17.22 20.35
N VAL A 49 13.65 16.27 19.45
CA VAL A 49 12.61 15.94 18.46
C VAL A 49 11.33 15.56 19.19
N LEU A 50 11.45 14.78 20.28
CA LEU A 50 10.31 14.36 21.08
C LEU A 50 9.60 15.55 21.72
N ALA A 51 10.35 16.45 22.35
CA ALA A 51 9.77 17.62 23.00
C ALA A 51 9.06 18.50 21.96
N LEU A 52 9.71 18.75 20.81
CA LEU A 52 9.14 19.53 19.70
C LEU A 52 7.83 18.94 19.17
N VAL A 53 7.75 17.62 19.01
CA VAL A 53 6.52 16.94 18.65
C VAL A 53 5.47 17.05 19.76
N GLY A 54 5.87 16.92 21.03
CA GLY A 54 5.01 17.09 22.20
C GLY A 54 4.37 18.49 22.31
N ALA A 55 5.00 19.52 21.72
CA ALA A 55 4.39 20.86 21.61
C ALA A 55 3.14 20.90 20.72
N ASP A 56 2.85 19.83 19.97
CA ASP A 56 1.65 19.64 19.14
C ASP A 56 1.38 20.82 18.21
N VAL A 57 2.44 21.37 17.59
CA VAL A 57 2.31 22.53 16.69
C VAL A 57 1.61 22.11 15.42
N THR A 58 0.50 22.78 15.12
CA THR A 58 -0.36 22.55 13.95
C THR A 58 -0.33 23.73 12.98
N VAL A 59 -0.77 23.52 11.74
CA VAL A 59 -0.84 24.58 10.73
C VAL A 59 -1.61 25.79 11.26
N GLY A 60 -1.02 26.97 11.12
CA GLY A 60 -1.58 28.24 11.57
C GLY A 60 -1.27 28.62 13.01
N ASP A 61 -0.68 27.74 13.83
CA ASP A 61 -0.30 28.05 15.21
C ASP A 61 0.77 29.15 15.29
N GLU A 62 0.62 30.05 16.26
CA GLU A 62 1.63 31.05 16.58
C GLU A 62 2.67 30.47 17.53
N CYS A 63 3.94 30.53 17.12
CA CYS A 63 5.05 29.94 17.84
C CYS A 63 6.20 30.94 18.04
N TYR A 64 7.00 30.71 19.07
CA TYR A 64 8.26 31.44 19.23
C TYR A 64 9.34 30.59 19.89
N PHE A 65 10.59 30.83 19.49
CA PHE A 65 11.77 30.30 20.17
C PHE A 65 12.31 31.31 21.18
N THR A 66 12.70 30.84 22.36
CA THR A 66 13.56 31.58 23.28
C THR A 66 14.95 30.98 23.28
N ILE A 67 15.97 31.80 23.10
CA ILE A 67 17.38 31.38 23.05
C ILE A 67 18.13 32.11 24.16
N SER A 68 18.77 31.36 25.05
CA SER A 68 19.57 31.91 26.14
C SER A 68 20.88 31.14 26.32
N GLY A 69 22.01 31.83 26.28
CA GLY A 69 23.32 31.23 26.49
C GLY A 69 24.45 32.03 25.85
N ASN A 70 25.66 31.47 25.88
CA ASN A 70 26.88 32.15 25.44
C ASN A 70 26.92 32.40 23.92
N ASP A 71 26.29 31.52 23.13
CA ASP A 71 26.22 31.58 21.66
C ASP A 71 24.83 32.03 21.14
N GLU A 72 24.03 32.70 21.99
CA GLU A 72 22.62 33.03 21.68
C GLU A 72 22.42 33.86 20.40
N ASN A 73 23.37 34.75 20.08
CA ASN A 73 23.30 35.58 18.88
C ASN A 73 23.51 34.75 17.61
N LEU A 74 24.47 33.81 17.63
CA LEU A 74 24.77 32.97 16.49
C LEU A 74 23.63 31.97 16.24
N ALA A 75 23.12 31.36 17.32
CA ALA A 75 21.97 30.47 17.27
C ALA A 75 20.73 31.18 16.72
N TYR A 76 20.46 32.42 17.16
CA TYR A 76 19.34 33.22 16.66
C TYR A 76 19.41 33.47 15.15
N GLU A 77 20.54 33.93 14.63
CA GLU A 77 20.70 34.21 13.20
C GLU A 77 20.55 32.94 12.35
N LYS A 78 21.16 31.84 12.78
CA LYS A 78 21.07 30.55 12.08
C LYS A 78 19.65 29.99 12.08
N LEU A 79 18.97 30.01 13.22
CA LEU A 79 17.60 29.52 13.32
C LEU A 79 16.63 30.41 12.56
N LYS A 80 16.84 31.74 12.56
CA LYS A 80 16.04 32.68 11.78
C LYS A 80 16.11 32.39 10.28
N ILE A 81 17.32 32.22 9.74
CA ILE A 81 17.51 31.86 8.32
C ILE A 81 16.78 30.56 7.99
N PHE A 82 16.94 29.53 8.84
CA PHE A 82 16.27 28.25 8.65
C PHE A 82 14.73 28.40 8.63
N ILE A 83 14.15 29.07 9.62
CA ILE A 83 12.70 29.26 9.72
C ILE A 83 12.14 30.07 8.54
N GLU A 84 12.87 31.10 8.08
CA GLU A 84 12.41 31.97 6.99
C GLU A 84 12.60 31.36 5.59
N GLN A 85 13.56 30.45 5.40
CA GLN A 85 13.98 30.02 4.04
C GLN A 85 13.91 28.51 3.80
N GLU A 86 14.16 27.68 4.82
CA GLU A 86 14.29 26.23 4.67
C GLU A 86 13.08 25.48 5.24
N PHE A 87 12.48 25.99 6.32
CA PHE A 87 11.48 25.28 7.12
C PHE A 87 10.24 24.86 6.31
N ILE A 88 9.75 25.70 5.40
CA ILE A 88 8.60 25.41 4.53
C ILE A 88 8.84 24.21 3.58
N HIS A 89 10.10 23.83 3.35
CA HIS A 89 10.47 22.72 2.48
C HIS A 89 10.67 21.40 3.25
N CYS A 90 10.52 21.41 4.58
CA CYS A 90 10.64 20.22 5.40
C CYS A 90 9.44 19.27 5.28
N ASP A 91 8.28 19.77 4.83
CA ASP A 91 7.06 18.98 4.62
C ASP A 91 6.89 18.75 3.11
N GLY A 92 7.36 17.60 2.62
CA GLY A 92 7.13 17.18 1.24
C GLY A 92 5.65 16.88 1.04
N LEU A 93 5.05 17.36 -0.05
CA LEU A 93 3.66 17.06 -0.41
C LEU A 93 3.44 15.54 -0.44
N MET A 94 2.70 15.02 0.54
CA MET A 94 2.20 13.66 0.48
C MET A 94 1.15 13.58 -0.63
N PRO A 95 1.16 12.55 -1.48
CA PRO A 95 0.09 12.37 -2.45
C PRO A 95 -1.22 12.21 -1.69
N LYS A 96 -2.15 13.16 -1.88
CA LYS A 96 -3.55 12.92 -1.58
C LYS A 96 -3.93 11.67 -2.38
N LYS A 97 -4.18 10.55 -1.69
CA LYS A 97 -4.89 9.44 -2.32
C LYS A 97 -6.28 9.97 -2.63
N ASP A 98 -6.53 10.29 -3.90
CA ASP A 98 -7.87 10.14 -4.44
C ASP A 98 -8.26 8.69 -4.13
N LYS A 99 -9.20 8.51 -3.20
CA LYS A 99 -9.74 7.18 -2.94
C LYS A 99 -10.39 6.73 -4.25
N PRO A 100 -9.91 5.66 -4.92
CA PRO A 100 -10.71 5.05 -5.96
C PRO A 100 -12.05 4.64 -5.34
N GLU A 101 -13.13 4.72 -6.12
CA GLU A 101 -14.48 4.37 -5.67
C GLU A 101 -14.47 3.05 -4.90
N GLN A 102 -14.72 3.15 -3.59
CA GLN A 102 -14.54 2.08 -2.63
C GLN A 102 -15.50 0.92 -2.90
N GLY A 103 -14.96 -0.30 -2.87
CA GLY A 103 -15.71 -1.45 -2.37
C GLY A 103 -16.60 -2.23 -3.34
N MET A 104 -16.31 -2.19 -4.63
CA MET A 104 -16.92 -3.13 -5.56
C MET A 104 -16.11 -4.42 -5.66
N ILE A 105 -16.76 -5.55 -5.38
CA ILE A 105 -16.22 -6.88 -5.67
C ILE A 105 -16.28 -7.08 -7.20
N PRO A 106 -15.15 -7.38 -7.87
CA PRO A 106 -15.14 -7.68 -9.29
C PRO A 106 -16.13 -8.80 -9.66
N ILE A 107 -16.77 -8.71 -10.82
CA ILE A 107 -17.87 -9.61 -11.18
C ILE A 107 -17.39 -11.06 -11.28
N TYR A 108 -16.24 -11.30 -11.93
CA TYR A 108 -15.60 -12.62 -11.93
C TYR A 108 -15.44 -13.17 -10.51
N LEU A 109 -14.94 -12.33 -9.60
CA LEU A 109 -14.68 -12.73 -8.23
C LEU A 109 -15.96 -12.94 -7.41
N SER A 110 -17.07 -12.27 -7.76
CA SER A 110 -18.37 -12.49 -7.12
C SER A 110 -18.91 -13.92 -7.25
N ARG A 111 -18.31 -14.75 -8.12
CA ARG A 111 -18.64 -16.16 -8.31
C ARG A 111 -17.92 -17.10 -7.33
N THR A 112 -16.95 -16.59 -6.59
CA THR A 112 -16.27 -17.38 -5.55
C THR A 112 -17.24 -17.75 -4.42
N LEU A 113 -17.10 -18.96 -3.90
CA LEU A 113 -17.76 -19.41 -2.68
C LEU A 113 -16.88 -19.19 -1.44
N SER A 114 -15.61 -18.82 -1.65
CA SER A 114 -14.70 -18.46 -0.57
C SER A 114 -15.17 -17.22 0.17
N GLN A 115 -14.88 -17.17 1.47
CA GLN A 115 -15.23 -16.02 2.27
C GLN A 115 -14.35 -14.83 1.87
N ILE A 116 -14.99 -13.70 1.54
CA ILE A 116 -14.35 -12.42 1.25
C ILE A 116 -14.51 -11.50 2.46
N ILE A 117 -13.40 -10.92 2.91
CA ILE A 117 -13.35 -9.83 3.89
C ILE A 117 -12.91 -8.56 3.16
N GLN A 118 -13.61 -7.47 3.45
CA GLN A 118 -13.26 -6.16 2.94
C GLN A 118 -12.41 -5.40 3.96
N GLY A 119 -11.29 -4.82 3.50
CA GLY A 119 -10.34 -4.09 4.32
C GLY A 119 -10.02 -2.71 3.77
N ASP A 120 -8.84 -2.21 4.14
CA ASP A 120 -8.25 -1.00 3.55
C ASP A 120 -6.85 -1.32 2.99
N GLY A 121 -6.72 -1.34 1.66
CA GLY A 121 -5.49 -1.60 0.93
C GLY A 121 -4.56 -0.38 0.97
N VAL A 122 -3.62 -0.39 1.90
CA VAL A 122 -2.70 0.74 2.09
C VAL A 122 -1.46 0.66 1.19
N SER A 123 -1.05 -0.55 0.77
CA SER A 123 -0.02 -0.79 -0.25
C SER A 123 -0.57 -1.68 -1.37
N LYS A 124 -0.55 -1.18 -2.61
CA LYS A 124 -1.19 -1.81 -3.77
C LYS A 124 -0.47 -3.07 -4.25
N GLY A 125 -1.25 -4.01 -4.78
CA GLY A 125 -0.80 -5.25 -5.40
C GLY A 125 -1.63 -6.46 -4.98
N ILE A 126 -1.28 -7.62 -5.52
CA ILE A 126 -1.98 -8.88 -5.30
C ILE A 126 -1.01 -9.97 -4.83
N ALA A 127 -1.40 -10.72 -3.81
CA ALA A 127 -0.61 -11.77 -3.20
C ALA A 127 -1.47 -12.99 -2.86
N LYS A 128 -0.86 -14.17 -2.91
CA LYS A 128 -1.43 -15.42 -2.40
C LYS A 128 -0.32 -16.19 -1.70
N GLY A 129 -0.63 -16.76 -0.54
CA GLY A 129 0.36 -17.51 0.22
C GLY A 129 -0.23 -18.15 1.46
N ARG A 130 0.59 -18.97 2.11
CA ARG A 130 0.28 -19.55 3.42
C ARG A 130 0.12 -18.45 4.45
N SER A 131 -0.95 -18.47 5.22
CA SER A 131 -1.11 -17.56 6.34
C SER A 131 -0.23 -17.97 7.51
N ILE A 132 0.51 -17.00 8.04
CA ILE A 132 1.28 -17.15 9.27
C ILE A 132 0.83 -16.06 10.24
N TYR A 133 0.15 -16.49 11.30
CA TYR A 133 -0.29 -15.60 12.36
C TYR A 133 0.86 -15.24 13.29
N MET A 134 0.98 -13.95 13.59
CA MET A 134 1.97 -13.39 14.48
C MET A 134 1.28 -12.51 15.54
N GLU A 135 1.47 -12.87 16.80
CA GLU A 135 1.11 -12.00 17.93
C GLU A 135 2.03 -10.79 17.96
N SER A 136 1.50 -9.63 18.35
CA SER A 136 2.35 -8.46 18.61
C SER A 136 3.16 -8.67 19.89
N PHE A 137 4.42 -8.23 19.87
CA PHE A 137 5.26 -8.29 21.06
C PHE A 137 4.82 -7.25 22.10
N ASP A 138 4.58 -7.72 23.31
CA ASP A 138 4.22 -6.90 24.47
C ASP A 138 5.35 -6.96 25.50
N LEU A 139 6.11 -5.86 25.62
CA LEU A 139 7.23 -5.75 26.56
C LEU A 139 6.79 -5.93 28.01
N GLN A 140 5.60 -5.46 28.38
CA GLN A 140 5.06 -5.61 29.72
C GLN A 140 4.80 -7.09 30.01
N LYS A 141 4.14 -7.81 29.10
CA LYS A 141 3.89 -9.26 29.23
C LYS A 141 5.19 -10.05 29.30
N ILE A 142 6.18 -9.70 28.46
CA ILE A 142 7.50 -10.35 28.46
C ILE A 142 8.22 -10.11 29.81
N SER A 143 8.16 -8.89 30.36
CA SER A 143 8.85 -8.54 31.60
C SER A 143 8.43 -9.37 32.81
N LEU A 144 7.17 -9.85 32.83
CA LEU A 144 6.65 -10.69 33.91
C LEU A 144 7.33 -12.06 33.98
N SER A 145 7.88 -12.52 32.85
CA SER A 145 8.55 -13.81 32.72
C SER A 145 10.07 -13.76 32.98
N GLU A 146 10.62 -12.57 33.25
CA GLU A 146 12.03 -12.35 33.54
C GLU A 146 12.33 -12.32 35.05
N PRO A 147 13.56 -12.69 35.46
CA PRO A 147 13.99 -12.57 36.84
C PRO A 147 14.02 -11.12 37.28
N SER A 148 13.84 -10.87 38.58
CA SER A 148 13.99 -9.52 39.14
C SER A 148 15.47 -9.13 39.23
N SER A 149 15.77 -7.85 39.08
CA SER A 149 17.13 -7.31 39.20
C SER A 149 17.14 -5.99 39.97
N SER A 150 18.30 -5.58 40.48
CA SER A 150 18.42 -4.30 41.20
C SER A 150 18.35 -3.10 40.26
N GLN A 151 17.89 -1.95 40.74
CA GLN A 151 17.77 -0.74 39.92
C GLN A 151 19.11 -0.31 39.26
N SER A 152 20.23 -0.45 39.98
CA SER A 152 21.57 -0.16 39.42
C SER A 152 21.93 -1.11 38.29
N GLU A 153 21.61 -2.40 38.43
CA GLU A 153 21.85 -3.40 37.40
C GLU A 153 20.96 -3.19 36.18
N GLN A 154 19.69 -2.81 36.40
CA GLN A 154 18.75 -2.47 35.33
C GLN A 154 19.30 -1.31 34.46
N CYS A 155 19.78 -0.25 35.09
CA CYS A 155 20.34 0.92 34.40
C CYS A 155 21.58 0.56 33.55
N GLU A 156 22.53 -0.18 34.12
CA GLU A 156 23.72 -0.63 33.38
C GLU A 156 23.38 -1.53 32.18
N ILE A 157 22.44 -2.47 32.37
CA ILE A 157 21.99 -3.36 31.29
C ILE A 157 21.29 -2.56 30.18
N LEU A 158 20.42 -1.61 30.54
CA LEU A 158 19.73 -0.76 29.57
C LEU A 158 20.69 0.13 28.79
N LYS A 159 21.68 0.71 29.46
CA LYS A 159 22.73 1.52 28.83
C LYS A 159 23.53 0.72 27.80
N LEU A 160 23.93 -0.51 28.14
CA LEU A 160 24.61 -1.41 27.22
C LEU A 160 23.70 -1.82 26.05
N ALA A 161 22.41 -2.09 26.30
CA ALA A 161 21.45 -2.43 25.26
C ALA A 161 21.19 -1.27 24.29
N LEU A 162 21.09 -0.04 24.81
CA LEU A 162 20.96 1.19 24.02
C LEU A 162 22.18 1.39 23.12
N GLN A 163 23.39 1.23 23.66
CA GLN A 163 24.63 1.33 22.88
C GLN A 163 24.70 0.28 21.77
N ARG A 164 24.28 -0.95 22.05
CA ARG A 164 24.22 -2.03 21.04
C ARG A 164 23.16 -1.75 19.98
N ALA A 165 22.00 -1.21 20.37
CA ALA A 165 20.95 -0.80 19.43
C ALA A 165 21.47 0.29 18.47
N ARG A 166 22.20 1.29 18.97
CA ARG A 166 22.84 2.34 18.14
C ARG A 166 23.81 1.76 17.11
N GLN A 167 24.65 0.82 17.54
CA GLN A 167 25.59 0.12 16.66
C GLN A 167 24.86 -0.70 15.58
N GLN A 168 23.80 -1.42 15.96
CA GLN A 168 22.99 -2.19 15.02
C GLN A 168 22.29 -1.29 14.01
N PHE A 169 21.73 -0.14 14.42
CA PHE A 169 21.12 0.83 13.52
C PHE A 169 22.11 1.32 12.45
N SER A 170 23.34 1.64 12.86
CA SER A 170 24.38 2.07 11.93
C SER A 170 24.69 1.01 10.86
N LEU A 171 24.64 -0.27 11.24
CA LEU A 171 24.82 -1.40 10.31
C LEU A 171 23.60 -1.60 9.41
N ASP A 172 22.39 -1.53 9.97
CA ASP A 172 21.12 -1.65 9.23
C ASP A 172 21.04 -0.57 8.14
N ILE A 173 21.41 0.68 8.45
CA ILE A 173 21.45 1.80 7.49
C ILE A 173 22.41 1.53 6.34
N GLN A 174 23.60 0.98 6.62
CA GLN A 174 24.59 0.67 5.58
C GLN A 174 24.14 -0.47 4.65
N GLN A 175 23.31 -1.38 5.14
CA GLN A 175 22.83 -2.54 4.39
C GLN A 175 21.44 -2.31 3.75
N ALA A 176 20.76 -1.23 4.13
CA ALA A 176 19.43 -0.92 3.65
C ALA A 176 19.41 -0.43 2.20
N ASP A 177 18.35 -0.79 1.50
CA ASP A 177 18.02 -0.17 0.21
C ASP A 177 17.66 1.30 0.42
N LYS A 178 17.83 2.12 -0.62
CA LYS A 178 17.58 3.58 -0.58
C LYS A 178 16.24 3.98 0.06
N ALA A 179 15.18 3.21 -0.18
CA ALA A 179 13.86 3.51 0.37
C ALA A 179 13.76 3.31 1.89
N ALA A 180 14.57 2.40 2.46
CA ALA A 180 14.62 2.13 3.89
C ALA A 180 15.64 3.01 4.62
N VAL A 181 16.66 3.53 3.93
CA VAL A 181 17.69 4.41 4.51
C VAL A 181 17.06 5.63 5.18
N ASP A 182 16.24 6.40 4.48
CA ASP A 182 15.62 7.62 5.02
C ASP A 182 14.81 7.36 6.31
N ILE A 183 14.16 6.19 6.36
CA ILE A 183 13.33 5.79 7.51
C ILE A 183 14.21 5.38 8.68
N LEU A 184 15.24 4.58 8.42
CA LEU A 184 16.20 4.15 9.45
C LEU A 184 17.01 5.33 9.99
N GLU A 185 17.39 6.29 9.16
CA GLU A 185 18.06 7.53 9.59
C GLU A 185 17.17 8.35 10.51
N ALA A 186 15.88 8.51 10.16
CA ALA A 186 14.92 9.20 11.03
C ALA A 186 14.74 8.50 12.38
N GLN A 187 14.74 7.16 12.41
CA GLN A 187 14.69 6.39 13.65
C GLN A 187 16.00 6.48 14.45
N SER A 188 17.16 6.53 13.79
CA SER A 188 18.47 6.71 14.45
C SER A 188 18.55 8.07 15.15
N GLN A 189 17.99 9.12 14.56
CA GLN A 189 17.94 10.44 15.20
C GLN A 189 17.13 10.43 16.51
N LEU A 190 16.02 9.69 16.57
CA LEU A 190 15.26 9.52 17.81
C LEU A 190 16.08 8.78 18.87
N LEU A 191 16.89 7.81 18.46
CA LEU A 191 17.75 7.06 19.38
C LEU A 191 18.88 7.91 19.96
N ASP A 192 19.32 8.95 19.24
CA ASP A 192 20.39 9.86 19.65
C ASP A 192 19.88 11.12 20.38
N ASP A 193 18.56 11.26 20.54
CA ASP A 193 17.92 12.37 21.27
C ASP A 193 18.22 12.28 22.78
N GLU A 194 18.74 13.37 23.36
CA GLU A 194 19.15 13.44 24.76
C GLU A 194 17.99 13.23 25.74
N ASP A 195 16.79 13.72 25.42
CA ASP A 195 15.61 13.59 26.29
C ASP A 195 15.08 12.14 26.24
N ILE A 196 15.19 11.48 25.09
CA ILE A 196 14.86 10.04 24.96
C ILE A 196 15.85 9.19 25.75
N GLU A 197 17.17 9.43 25.61
CA GLU A 197 18.18 8.70 26.39
C GLU A 197 18.01 8.94 27.89
N ALA A 198 17.80 10.19 28.30
CA ALA A 198 17.55 10.54 29.70
C ALA A 198 16.32 9.81 30.25
N CYS A 199 15.20 9.82 29.50
CA CYS A 199 14.00 9.10 29.88
C CYS A 199 14.27 7.59 29.96
N LEU A 200 14.92 6.96 28.99
CA LEU A 200 15.21 5.52 29.00
C LEU A 200 16.09 5.08 30.18
N LEU A 201 17.03 5.93 30.60
CA LEU A 201 17.98 5.65 31.68
C LEU A 201 17.51 6.16 33.05
N GLU A 202 16.37 6.84 33.13
CA GLU A 202 15.80 7.33 34.39
C GLU A 202 15.54 6.16 35.35
N PRO A 203 16.01 6.25 36.61
CA PRO A 203 15.78 5.20 37.60
C PRO A 203 14.29 5.04 37.91
N ARG A 204 13.71 3.88 37.59
CA ARG A 204 12.29 3.55 37.85
C ARG A 204 12.13 2.46 38.90
N GLU A 205 11.01 2.47 39.61
CA GLU A 205 10.57 1.33 40.43
C GLU A 205 10.04 0.22 39.53
N ALA A 206 10.96 -0.55 38.94
CA ALA A 206 10.68 -1.65 38.04
C ALA A 206 11.22 -2.98 38.57
N ARG A 207 10.57 -4.08 38.17
CA ARG A 207 11.00 -5.44 38.56
C ARG A 207 12.33 -5.83 37.92
N ASN A 208 12.53 -5.48 36.66
CA ASN A 208 13.70 -5.83 35.85
C ASN A 208 13.88 -4.83 34.69
N ALA A 209 14.96 -4.99 33.93
CA ALA A 209 15.34 -4.07 32.86
C ALA A 209 14.27 -3.95 31.76
N ILE A 210 13.55 -5.03 31.45
CA ILE A 210 12.47 -5.01 30.45
C ILE A 210 11.25 -4.25 30.97
N ALA A 211 10.90 -4.43 32.25
CA ALA A 211 9.84 -3.66 32.87
C ALA A 211 10.19 -2.16 32.88
N ALA A 212 11.42 -1.81 33.22
CA ALA A 212 11.91 -0.43 33.18
C ALA A 212 11.82 0.15 31.76
N LEU A 213 12.28 -0.60 30.74
CA LEU A 213 12.13 -0.22 29.34
C LEU A 213 10.66 -0.04 28.94
N SER A 214 9.79 -0.99 29.29
CA SER A 214 8.37 -0.93 28.97
C SER A 214 7.71 0.32 29.57
N MET A 215 8.06 0.68 30.79
CA MET A 215 7.56 1.91 31.44
C MET A 215 8.06 3.17 30.73
N ALA A 216 9.35 3.22 30.38
CA ALA A 216 9.93 4.34 29.64
C ALA A 216 9.29 4.49 28.25
N ILE A 217 9.10 3.40 27.51
CA ILE A 217 8.48 3.41 26.18
C ILE A 217 7.02 3.87 26.25
N GLU A 218 6.26 3.46 27.27
CA GLU A 218 4.88 3.94 27.46
C GLU A 218 4.87 5.45 27.74
N GLU A 219 5.75 5.94 28.62
CA GLU A 219 5.91 7.36 28.92
C GLU A 219 6.25 8.20 27.68
N LEU A 220 7.22 7.74 26.89
CA LEU A 220 7.63 8.35 25.62
C LEU A 220 6.51 8.32 24.56
N SER A 221 5.60 7.35 24.63
CA SER A 221 4.49 7.20 23.68
C SER A 221 3.31 8.14 23.96
N LEU A 222 3.13 8.60 25.20
CA LEU A 222 1.98 9.41 25.62
C LEU A 222 1.80 10.72 24.82
N PRO A 223 2.84 11.51 24.54
CA PRO A 223 2.68 12.76 23.77
C PRO A 223 2.17 12.52 22.34
N PHE A 224 2.63 11.42 21.71
CA PHE A 224 2.18 11.05 20.35
C PHE A 224 0.74 10.57 20.37
N ARG A 225 0.39 9.65 21.28
CA ARG A 225 -0.97 9.07 21.38
C ARG A 225 -2.03 10.15 21.68
N SER A 226 -1.68 11.16 22.48
CA SER A 226 -2.57 12.25 22.88
C SER A 226 -2.59 13.45 21.91
N SER A 227 -1.80 13.43 20.85
CA SER A 227 -1.76 14.51 19.86
C SER A 227 -3.06 14.63 19.09
N SER A 228 -3.48 15.87 18.83
CA SER A 228 -4.63 16.18 17.97
C SER A 228 -4.33 15.93 16.49
N ASN A 229 -3.05 15.89 16.12
CA ASN A 229 -2.58 15.66 14.77
C ASN A 229 -2.49 14.15 14.47
N GLU A 230 -3.23 13.69 13.46
CA GLU A 230 -3.25 12.29 13.05
C GLU A 230 -1.87 11.78 12.64
N TYR A 231 -1.09 12.59 11.94
CA TYR A 231 0.27 12.24 11.55
C TYR A 231 1.16 11.98 12.77
N LEU A 232 1.06 12.82 13.80
CA LEU A 232 1.83 12.66 15.03
C LEU A 232 1.41 11.41 15.80
N ARG A 233 0.10 11.10 15.85
CA ARG A 233 -0.38 9.86 16.47
C ARG A 233 0.22 8.62 15.82
N GLN A 234 0.41 8.63 14.51
CA GLN A 234 0.98 7.48 13.80
C GLN A 234 2.47 7.25 14.06
N ARG A 235 3.16 8.22 14.68
CA ARG A 235 4.56 8.05 15.13
C ARG A 235 4.72 7.33 16.45
N GLU A 236 3.63 7.06 17.18
CA GLU A 236 3.67 6.16 18.34
C GLU A 236 4.31 4.80 17.97
N LEU A 237 4.08 4.33 16.75
CA LEU A 237 4.68 3.10 16.23
C LEU A 237 6.22 3.15 16.18
N ASP A 238 6.82 4.31 15.89
CA ASP A 238 8.27 4.46 15.85
C ASP A 238 8.89 4.33 17.27
N ILE A 239 8.21 4.85 18.30
CA ILE A 239 8.64 4.70 19.70
C ILE A 239 8.49 3.24 20.17
N LYS A 240 7.41 2.57 19.76
CA LYS A 240 7.26 1.12 20.02
C LYS A 240 8.34 0.30 19.32
N ASP A 241 8.68 0.64 18.07
CA ASP A 241 9.75 -0.01 17.32
C ASP A 241 11.10 0.15 18.02
N LEU A 242 11.40 1.36 18.50
CA LEU A 242 12.57 1.67 19.31
C LEU A 242 12.66 0.76 20.55
N GLY A 243 11.55 0.64 21.28
CA GLY A 243 11.44 -0.25 22.43
C GLY A 243 11.76 -1.71 22.09
N LEU A 244 11.16 -2.24 21.03
CA LEU A 244 11.40 -3.62 20.58
C LEU A 244 12.86 -3.85 20.17
N ARG A 245 13.48 -2.88 19.48
CA ARG A 245 14.89 -2.97 19.08
C ARG A 245 15.83 -2.99 20.29
N ILE A 246 15.63 -2.11 21.27
CA ILE A 246 16.43 -2.11 22.51
C ILE A 246 16.22 -3.43 23.26
N ALA A 247 14.97 -3.91 23.34
CA ALA A 247 14.62 -5.13 24.03
C ALA A 247 15.34 -6.37 23.47
N ARG A 248 15.57 -6.44 22.14
CA ARG A 248 16.36 -7.52 21.51
C ARG A 248 17.81 -7.56 22.01
N HIS A 249 18.35 -6.48 22.55
CA HIS A 249 19.71 -6.44 23.12
C HIS A 249 19.77 -6.68 24.64
N LEU A 250 18.62 -6.90 25.29
CA LEU A 250 18.51 -7.26 26.71
C LEU A 250 18.69 -8.77 26.98
N GLY A 251 19.11 -9.55 25.99
CA GLY A 251 19.33 -10.99 26.13
C GLY A 251 18.08 -11.86 25.98
N ILE A 252 16.96 -11.28 25.55
CA ILE A 252 15.68 -11.98 25.35
C ILE A 252 15.34 -12.25 23.88
N GLN A 253 16.35 -12.40 23.02
CA GLN A 253 16.16 -12.61 21.59
C GLN A 253 15.28 -13.83 21.27
N SER A 254 15.33 -14.88 22.10
CA SER A 254 14.47 -16.06 21.96
C SER A 254 12.98 -15.77 22.20
N LYS A 255 12.63 -14.70 22.93
CA LYS A 255 11.25 -14.28 23.21
C LYS A 255 10.72 -13.26 22.20
N ILE A 256 11.60 -12.60 21.46
CA ILE A 256 11.27 -11.67 20.37
C ILE A 256 11.76 -12.27 19.06
N GLN A 257 11.21 -13.42 18.70
CA GLN A 257 11.56 -14.13 17.48
C GLN A 257 10.43 -14.03 16.46
N LEU A 258 10.75 -13.44 15.31
CA LEU A 258 9.86 -13.39 14.17
C LEU A 258 9.79 -14.77 13.48
N PRO A 259 8.66 -15.11 12.85
CA PRO A 259 8.51 -16.37 12.12
C PRO A 259 9.51 -16.44 10.97
N LYS A 260 10.08 -17.64 10.75
CA LYS A 260 10.90 -17.92 9.56
C LYS A 260 9.99 -18.40 8.44
N LEU A 261 10.05 -17.72 7.30
CA LEU A 261 9.26 -18.05 6.12
C LEU A 261 10.03 -19.03 5.24
N THR A 262 9.38 -20.13 4.86
CA THR A 262 9.99 -21.21 4.03
C THR A 262 9.28 -21.42 2.71
N GLU A 263 8.14 -20.75 2.52
CA GLU A 263 7.29 -20.81 1.33
C GLU A 263 6.54 -19.47 1.20
N ASP A 264 5.96 -19.19 0.04
CA ASP A 264 5.16 -17.99 -0.21
C ASP A 264 4.10 -17.80 0.88
N SER A 265 4.25 -16.73 1.66
CA SER A 265 3.51 -16.51 2.90
C SER A 265 2.89 -15.13 2.98
N ILE A 266 1.74 -15.06 3.63
CA ILE A 266 1.09 -13.82 4.06
C ILE A 266 1.16 -13.77 5.58
N ILE A 267 1.75 -12.70 6.12
CA ILE A 267 1.81 -12.51 7.57
C ILE A 267 0.51 -11.85 8.04
N ILE A 268 -0.14 -12.45 9.03
CA ILE A 268 -1.26 -11.84 9.75
C ILE A 268 -0.72 -11.33 11.09
N CYS A 269 -0.69 -10.02 11.27
CA CYS A 269 -0.32 -9.38 12.53
C CYS A 269 -1.56 -9.08 13.35
N GLN A 270 -1.61 -9.54 14.60
CA GLN A 270 -2.72 -9.21 15.51
C GLN A 270 -2.89 -7.69 15.70
N GLY A 271 -1.77 -6.99 15.84
CA GLY A 271 -1.70 -5.54 16.00
C GLY A 271 -1.00 -4.88 14.82
N LEU A 272 -0.25 -3.83 15.13
CA LEU A 272 0.52 -3.08 14.15
C LEU A 272 1.89 -3.71 13.95
N LEU A 273 2.33 -3.82 12.70
CA LEU A 273 3.68 -4.26 12.35
C LEU A 273 4.61 -3.06 12.36
N THR A 274 5.74 -3.15 13.07
CA THR A 274 6.72 -2.06 13.10
C THR A 274 7.67 -2.10 11.91
N PRO A 275 8.36 -0.98 11.59
CA PRO A 275 9.32 -0.94 10.49
C PRO A 275 10.45 -1.97 10.64
N SER A 276 10.98 -2.19 11.85
CA SER A 276 12.04 -3.18 12.07
C SER A 276 11.58 -4.62 11.85
N GLU A 277 10.34 -4.93 12.22
CA GLU A 277 9.75 -6.25 12.01
C GLU A 277 9.55 -6.51 10.53
N LEU A 278 9.02 -5.54 9.78
CA LEU A 278 8.88 -5.64 8.33
C LEU A 278 10.24 -5.87 7.65
N LEU A 279 11.26 -5.08 8.00
CA LEU A 279 12.60 -5.23 7.43
C LEU A 279 13.21 -6.61 7.74
N ALA A 280 12.98 -7.14 8.95
CA ALA A 280 13.48 -8.45 9.36
C ALA A 280 12.70 -9.62 8.73
N LEU A 281 11.41 -9.45 8.44
CA LEU A 281 10.58 -10.43 7.73
C LEU A 281 10.81 -10.41 6.21
N ARG A 282 11.36 -9.31 5.69
CA ARG A 282 11.56 -9.11 4.25
C ARG A 282 12.47 -10.21 3.68
N GLY A 283 11.98 -10.85 2.62
CA GLY A 283 12.67 -11.89 1.89
C GLY A 283 11.81 -12.37 0.71
N GLU A 284 12.31 -13.34 -0.04
CA GLU A 284 11.62 -13.88 -1.23
C GLU A 284 10.23 -14.46 -0.91
N TYR A 285 10.05 -14.99 0.29
CA TYR A 285 8.82 -15.69 0.70
C TYR A 285 7.75 -14.78 1.32
N LEU A 286 8.06 -13.52 1.63
CA LEU A 286 7.05 -12.58 2.12
C LEU A 286 6.26 -12.02 0.94
N GLN A 287 5.05 -12.52 0.72
CA GLN A 287 4.21 -12.13 -0.41
C GLN A 287 3.21 -11.02 -0.05
N GLY A 288 2.79 -10.90 1.20
CA GLY A 288 1.84 -9.87 1.62
C GLY A 288 1.66 -9.81 3.13
N ILE A 289 0.99 -8.75 3.59
CA ILE A 289 0.76 -8.48 5.02
C ILE A 289 -0.70 -8.11 5.26
N VAL A 290 -1.25 -8.67 6.33
CA VAL A 290 -2.50 -8.27 6.96
C VAL A 290 -2.16 -7.74 8.35
N MET A 291 -2.62 -6.54 8.71
CA MET A 291 -2.39 -5.97 10.05
C MET A 291 -3.59 -5.18 10.54
N ALA A 292 -3.58 -4.80 11.83
CA ALA A 292 -4.64 -3.99 12.40
C ALA A 292 -4.68 -2.57 11.81
N THR A 293 -5.89 -2.01 11.72
CA THR A 293 -6.10 -0.57 11.47
C THR A 293 -5.47 0.31 12.57
N GLY A 294 -5.09 1.54 12.22
CA GLY A 294 -4.52 2.55 13.13
C GLY A 294 -3.11 3.05 12.78
N ALA A 295 -2.53 2.65 11.65
CA ALA A 295 -1.20 3.08 11.20
C ALA A 295 -1.08 3.19 9.67
N GLU A 296 -2.16 3.59 9.00
CA GLU A 296 -2.31 3.56 7.54
C GLU A 296 -1.37 4.52 6.79
N ILE A 297 -0.83 5.54 7.47
CA ILE A 297 0.19 6.48 6.97
C ILE A 297 1.54 6.37 7.73
N SER A 298 1.79 5.23 8.39
CA SER A 298 3.04 4.95 9.09
C SER A 298 4.20 4.62 8.15
N HIS A 299 5.43 4.68 8.68
CA HIS A 299 6.63 4.28 7.94
C HIS A 299 6.61 2.81 7.48
N THR A 300 5.92 1.92 8.20
CA THR A 300 5.73 0.53 7.76
C THR A 300 5.00 0.48 6.42
N VAL A 301 3.96 1.30 6.24
CA VAL A 301 3.21 1.36 4.97
C VAL A 301 4.08 1.92 3.85
N ILE A 302 4.85 2.97 4.12
CA ILE A 302 5.77 3.56 3.14
C ILE A 302 6.83 2.52 2.71
N LEU A 303 7.38 1.77 3.65
CA LEU A 303 8.29 0.65 3.36
C LEU A 303 7.62 -0.41 2.49
N ALA A 304 6.42 -0.87 2.87
CA ALA A 304 5.68 -1.87 2.11
C ALA A 304 5.43 -1.41 0.65
N GLN A 305 5.05 -0.15 0.45
CA GLN A 305 4.88 0.44 -0.89
C GLN A 305 6.18 0.44 -1.67
N SER A 306 7.29 0.84 -1.05
CA SER A 306 8.61 0.84 -1.70
C SER A 306 9.07 -0.56 -2.13
N PHE A 307 8.64 -1.58 -1.40
CA PHE A 307 8.91 -2.99 -1.70
C PHE A 307 7.88 -3.60 -2.66
N SER A 308 6.89 -2.82 -3.13
CA SER A 308 5.75 -3.34 -3.90
C SER A 308 5.07 -4.53 -3.20
N LEU A 309 5.04 -4.49 -1.87
CA LEU A 309 4.49 -5.53 -1.03
C LEU A 309 3.02 -5.20 -0.71
N PRO A 310 2.05 -6.03 -1.13
CA PRO A 310 0.65 -5.84 -0.79
C PRO A 310 0.42 -5.82 0.72
N LEU A 311 -0.25 -4.78 1.20
CA LEU A 311 -0.55 -4.59 2.62
C LEU A 311 -2.00 -4.13 2.79
N ILE A 312 -2.78 -4.90 3.55
CA ILE A 312 -4.17 -4.61 3.87
C ILE A 312 -4.36 -4.46 5.38
N CYS A 313 -5.11 -3.43 5.77
CA CYS A 313 -5.49 -3.18 7.16
C CYS A 313 -6.89 -3.70 7.41
N LEU A 314 -7.08 -4.40 8.54
CA LEU A 314 -8.36 -4.94 8.99
C LEU A 314 -8.66 -4.54 10.44
N SER A 315 -9.94 -4.59 10.82
CA SER A 315 -10.31 -4.47 12.24
C SER A 315 -9.82 -5.67 13.06
N SER A 316 -9.60 -5.48 14.36
CA SER A 316 -9.10 -6.55 15.24
C SER A 316 -10.00 -7.79 15.23
N SER A 317 -11.33 -7.62 15.20
CA SER A 317 -12.28 -8.74 15.13
C SER A 317 -12.19 -9.53 13.81
N MET A 318 -11.92 -8.86 12.70
CA MET A 318 -11.67 -9.52 11.42
C MET A 318 -10.35 -10.30 11.44
N ILE A 319 -9.31 -9.76 12.06
CA ILE A 319 -8.01 -10.45 12.21
C ILE A 319 -8.15 -11.72 13.05
N GLU A 320 -8.89 -11.64 14.17
CA GLU A 320 -9.19 -12.82 14.99
C GLU A 320 -9.93 -13.90 14.19
N SER A 321 -10.86 -13.50 13.31
CA SER A 321 -11.63 -14.44 12.49
C SER A 321 -10.79 -15.21 11.45
N ILE A 322 -9.63 -14.68 11.06
CA ILE A 322 -8.73 -15.30 10.06
C ILE A 322 -7.51 -15.97 10.68
N GLN A 323 -7.38 -15.98 12.01
CA GLN A 323 -6.22 -16.55 12.70
C GLN A 323 -5.96 -18.03 12.32
N SER A 324 -7.03 -18.80 12.09
CA SER A 324 -6.96 -20.22 11.74
C SER A 324 -6.90 -20.50 10.24
N ALA A 325 -6.91 -19.47 9.38
CA ALA A 325 -6.78 -19.66 7.94
C ALA A 325 -5.43 -20.33 7.63
N HIS A 326 -5.39 -21.16 6.60
CA HIS A 326 -4.19 -21.81 6.07
C HIS A 326 -3.65 -21.09 4.85
N VAL A 327 -4.55 -20.62 3.97
CA VAL A 327 -4.18 -19.89 2.76
C VAL A 327 -5.02 -18.62 2.65
N LEU A 328 -4.34 -17.53 2.34
CA LEU A 328 -4.97 -16.24 2.05
C LEU A 328 -4.63 -15.79 0.64
N LEU A 329 -5.55 -15.03 0.05
CA LEU A 329 -5.31 -14.21 -1.12
C LEU A 329 -5.66 -12.77 -0.76
N VAL A 330 -4.71 -11.87 -0.94
CA VAL A 330 -4.87 -10.44 -0.70
C VAL A 330 -4.89 -9.73 -2.04
N ASP A 331 -5.92 -8.93 -2.29
CA ASP A 331 -6.01 -8.03 -3.44
C ASP A 331 -6.30 -6.61 -2.95
N THR A 332 -5.24 -5.83 -2.79
CA THR A 332 -5.31 -4.45 -2.29
C THR A 332 -5.69 -3.44 -3.36
N GLN A 333 -5.90 -3.86 -4.62
CA GLN A 333 -6.49 -2.98 -5.62
C GLN A 333 -7.99 -2.80 -5.38
N TYR A 334 -8.65 -3.84 -4.88
CA TYR A 334 -10.08 -3.87 -4.57
C TYR A 334 -10.36 -3.93 -3.06
N ASP A 335 -9.33 -3.81 -2.24
CA ASP A 335 -9.38 -3.90 -0.77
C ASP A 335 -9.98 -5.22 -0.25
N LEU A 336 -9.66 -6.34 -0.90
CA LEU A 336 -10.22 -7.65 -0.59
C LEU A 336 -9.17 -8.59 0.02
N LEU A 337 -9.61 -9.32 1.04
CA LEU A 337 -8.93 -10.50 1.57
C LEU A 337 -9.85 -11.70 1.35
N ILE A 338 -9.33 -12.78 0.77
CA ILE A 338 -10.07 -14.01 0.51
C ILE A 338 -9.45 -15.13 1.35
N ILE A 339 -10.30 -15.83 2.09
CA ILE A 339 -9.92 -16.94 2.98
C ILE A 339 -10.15 -18.26 2.24
N GLU A 340 -9.14 -19.14 2.25
CA GLU A 340 -9.18 -20.43 1.56
C GLU A 340 -9.68 -20.29 0.11
N PRO A 341 -8.89 -19.64 -0.78
CA PRO A 341 -9.32 -19.32 -2.13
C PRO A 341 -9.70 -20.58 -2.92
N ASP A 342 -10.93 -20.59 -3.44
CA ASP A 342 -11.45 -21.61 -4.34
C ASP A 342 -10.94 -21.42 -5.77
N VAL A 343 -11.48 -22.20 -6.71
CA VAL A 343 -11.06 -22.15 -8.12
C VAL A 343 -11.26 -20.76 -8.75
N TYR A 344 -12.35 -20.05 -8.41
CA TYR A 344 -12.59 -18.71 -8.93
C TYR A 344 -11.59 -17.71 -8.33
N ALA A 345 -11.36 -17.74 -7.02
CA ALA A 345 -10.37 -16.88 -6.38
C ALA A 345 -8.94 -17.17 -6.91
N ASP A 346 -8.60 -18.44 -7.14
CA ASP A 346 -7.31 -18.84 -7.69
C ASP A 346 -7.12 -18.39 -9.14
N ASN A 347 -8.17 -18.48 -9.96
CA ASN A 347 -8.12 -17.99 -11.33
C ASN A 347 -8.10 -16.46 -11.39
N TRP A 348 -8.83 -15.78 -10.49
CA TRP A 348 -8.73 -14.33 -10.30
C TRP A 348 -7.28 -13.90 -10.05
N PHE A 349 -6.59 -14.57 -9.13
CA PHE A 349 -5.17 -14.31 -8.85
C PHE A 349 -4.28 -14.43 -10.10
N LYS A 350 -4.48 -15.48 -10.90
CA LYS A 350 -3.71 -15.71 -12.14
C LYS A 350 -3.96 -14.61 -13.16
N LEU A 351 -5.23 -14.24 -13.38
CA LEU A 351 -5.62 -13.21 -14.34
C LEU A 351 -5.08 -11.84 -13.94
N GLU A 352 -5.18 -11.46 -12.67
CA GLU A 352 -4.66 -10.17 -12.18
C GLU A 352 -3.12 -10.13 -12.23
N LYS A 353 -2.41 -11.20 -11.83
CA LYS A 353 -0.95 -11.27 -12.01
C LYS A 353 -0.55 -11.16 -13.48
N TYR A 354 -1.29 -11.81 -14.38
CA TYR A 354 -1.08 -11.67 -15.82
C TYR A 354 -1.25 -10.21 -16.28
N LYS A 355 -2.36 -9.56 -15.88
CA LYS A 355 -2.63 -8.16 -16.22
C LYS A 355 -1.53 -7.22 -15.72
N LEU A 356 -1.18 -7.31 -14.44
CA LEU A 356 -0.17 -6.44 -13.82
C LEU A 356 1.22 -6.61 -14.44
N SER A 357 1.63 -7.85 -14.73
CA SER A 357 2.92 -8.10 -15.41
C SER A 357 2.97 -7.51 -16.82
N HIS A 358 1.86 -7.54 -17.56
CA HIS A 358 1.80 -6.95 -18.90
C HIS A 358 1.68 -5.43 -18.87
N LEU A 359 0.98 -4.86 -17.88
CA LEU A 359 0.96 -3.40 -17.65
C LEU A 359 2.36 -2.86 -17.35
N ALA A 360 3.15 -3.57 -16.53
CA ALA A 360 4.53 -3.20 -16.22
C ALA A 360 5.44 -3.22 -17.47
N ILE A 361 5.21 -4.13 -18.40
CA ILE A 361 5.96 -4.22 -19.67
C ILE A 361 5.46 -3.18 -20.69
N SER A 362 4.16 -2.84 -20.66
CA SER A 362 3.47 -1.94 -21.60
C SER A 362 3.87 -0.46 -21.50
N THR A 363 5.11 -0.17 -21.08
CA THR A 363 5.82 1.12 -21.18
C THR A 363 5.93 1.68 -22.62
N ASN A 364 5.29 1.03 -23.59
CA ASN A 364 5.11 1.59 -24.92
C ASN A 364 4.30 2.89 -24.82
N LYS A 365 4.92 3.98 -25.30
CA LYS A 365 4.28 5.29 -25.46
C LYS A 365 2.87 5.11 -26.05
N PRO A 366 1.86 5.85 -25.57
CA PRO A 366 0.52 5.79 -26.12
C PRO A 366 0.59 5.94 -27.64
N LYS A 367 -0.10 5.05 -28.37
CA LYS A 367 -0.15 5.13 -29.83
C LYS A 367 -0.80 6.46 -30.21
N ILE A 368 -0.24 7.15 -31.21
CA ILE A 368 -0.79 8.43 -31.68
C ILE A 368 -2.19 8.23 -32.31
N ASN A 369 -2.47 7.03 -32.84
CA ASN A 369 -3.75 6.70 -33.42
C ASN A 369 -4.16 5.27 -33.03
N TYR A 370 -5.31 5.14 -32.37
CA TYR A 370 -5.89 3.86 -31.98
C TYR A 370 -6.95 3.44 -33.00
N SER A 371 -6.58 2.52 -33.90
CA SER A 371 -7.54 1.84 -34.76
C SER A 371 -8.50 0.98 -33.91
N VAL A 372 -9.77 0.93 -34.30
CA VAL A 372 -10.81 0.09 -33.66
C VAL A 372 -10.44 -1.41 -33.70
N LEU A 373 -9.66 -1.82 -34.71
CA LEU A 373 -9.08 -3.16 -34.82
C LEU A 373 -7.57 -3.11 -34.68
N ASP A 374 -6.99 -4.01 -33.89
CA ASP A 374 -5.55 -4.19 -33.74
C ASP A 374 -5.23 -5.67 -33.47
N PRO A 375 -4.15 -6.25 -34.03
CA PRO A 375 -3.79 -7.64 -33.77
C PRO A 375 -3.61 -7.97 -32.29
N SER A 376 -3.29 -7.00 -31.43
CA SER A 376 -3.18 -7.21 -29.98
C SER A 376 -4.52 -7.42 -29.27
N LEU A 377 -5.65 -7.21 -29.96
CA LEU A 377 -7.01 -7.44 -29.46
C LEU A 377 -7.60 -8.78 -29.92
N ILE A 378 -6.81 -9.61 -30.59
CA ILE A 378 -7.27 -10.86 -31.21
C ILE A 378 -6.56 -12.06 -30.58
N PHE A 379 -7.31 -12.86 -29.85
CA PHE A 379 -6.86 -14.09 -29.21
C PHE A 379 -7.34 -15.30 -30.01
N LEU A 380 -6.41 -16.22 -30.28
CA LEU A 380 -6.67 -17.42 -31.07
C LEU A 380 -6.41 -18.66 -30.22
N ASP A 381 -7.42 -19.52 -30.12
CA ASP A 381 -7.37 -20.84 -29.50
C ASP A 381 -6.94 -20.78 -28.02
N GLU A 382 -7.32 -19.69 -27.33
CA GLU A 382 -7.06 -19.51 -25.90
C GLU A 382 -8.06 -20.31 -25.09
N LYS A 383 -7.57 -21.12 -24.14
CA LYS A 383 -8.43 -21.92 -23.26
C LYS A 383 -9.02 -21.04 -22.17
N MET A 384 -10.33 -21.11 -22.01
CA MET A 384 -11.11 -20.43 -20.97
C MET A 384 -12.14 -21.41 -20.44
N GLU A 385 -12.47 -21.30 -19.15
CA GLU A 385 -13.32 -22.25 -18.44
C GLU A 385 -14.74 -21.70 -18.20
N SER A 386 -14.93 -20.37 -18.32
CA SER A 386 -16.22 -19.72 -18.09
C SER A 386 -16.42 -18.46 -18.94
N LYS A 387 -17.68 -18.04 -19.06
CA LYS A 387 -18.07 -16.79 -19.72
C LYS A 387 -17.47 -15.58 -19.01
N GLU A 388 -17.50 -15.58 -17.69
CA GLU A 388 -16.89 -14.58 -16.83
C GLU A 388 -15.40 -14.43 -17.15
N GLU A 389 -14.68 -15.53 -17.30
CA GLU A 389 -13.25 -15.52 -17.63
C GLU A 389 -12.98 -14.89 -18.99
N VAL A 390 -13.79 -15.22 -20.00
CA VAL A 390 -13.67 -14.64 -21.35
C VAL A 390 -13.89 -13.13 -21.31
N ILE A 391 -14.95 -12.65 -20.66
CA ILE A 391 -15.25 -11.23 -20.57
C ILE A 391 -14.12 -10.50 -19.84
N LYS A 392 -13.71 -11.00 -18.67
CA LYS A 392 -12.60 -10.44 -17.90
C LYS A 392 -11.30 -10.39 -18.71
N ARG A 393 -10.93 -11.49 -19.38
CA ARG A 393 -9.72 -11.56 -20.20
C ARG A 393 -9.70 -10.49 -21.28
N LEU A 394 -10.84 -10.27 -21.94
CA LEU A 394 -10.99 -9.30 -23.02
C LEU A 394 -10.96 -7.85 -22.51
N THR A 395 -11.58 -7.56 -21.37
CA THR A 395 -11.59 -6.21 -20.78
C THR A 395 -10.26 -5.85 -20.14
N ASP A 396 -9.60 -6.77 -19.45
CA ASP A 396 -8.23 -6.59 -18.95
C ASP A 396 -7.26 -6.28 -20.10
N ASN A 397 -7.45 -6.93 -21.26
CA ASN A 397 -6.61 -6.66 -22.42
C ASN A 397 -6.79 -5.25 -22.98
N LEU A 398 -7.96 -4.62 -22.82
CA LEU A 398 -8.13 -3.22 -23.20
C LEU A 398 -7.30 -2.31 -22.30
N GLU A 399 -7.26 -2.58 -20.99
CA GLU A 399 -6.42 -1.85 -20.03
C GLU A 399 -4.93 -2.02 -20.35
N ILE A 400 -4.47 -3.26 -20.58
CA ILE A 400 -3.08 -3.58 -20.97
C ILE A 400 -2.63 -2.80 -22.21
N ASN A 401 -3.54 -2.61 -23.17
CA ASN A 401 -3.29 -1.91 -24.42
C ASN A 401 -3.58 -0.40 -24.35
N HIS A 402 -3.84 0.16 -23.16
CA HIS A 402 -4.15 1.58 -22.93
C HIS A 402 -5.40 2.08 -23.68
N ARG A 403 -6.37 1.19 -23.90
CA ARG A 403 -7.66 1.48 -24.57
C ARG A 403 -8.80 1.73 -23.59
N ALA A 404 -8.59 1.41 -22.31
CA ALA A 404 -9.50 1.68 -21.20
C ALA A 404 -8.73 2.22 -19.99
N ASP A 405 -9.39 2.99 -19.12
CA ASP A 405 -8.86 3.40 -17.81
C ASP A 405 -8.85 2.23 -16.81
N SER A 406 -9.86 1.36 -16.88
CA SER A 406 -10.02 0.21 -16.00
C SER A 406 -10.75 -0.92 -16.72
N GLY A 407 -10.13 -2.09 -16.80
CA GLY A 407 -10.77 -3.30 -17.33
C GLY A 407 -11.99 -3.71 -16.51
N ALA A 408 -11.94 -3.56 -15.19
CA ALA A 408 -13.04 -3.91 -14.28
C ALA A 408 -14.28 -3.04 -14.47
N GLN A 409 -14.12 -1.73 -14.67
CA GLN A 409 -15.26 -0.85 -14.93
C GLN A 409 -15.88 -1.10 -16.31
N VAL A 410 -15.07 -1.47 -17.31
CA VAL A 410 -15.57 -1.89 -18.62
C VAL A 410 -16.30 -3.23 -18.53
N GLU A 411 -15.78 -4.19 -17.76
CA GLU A 411 -16.44 -5.46 -17.47
C GLU A 411 -17.83 -5.24 -16.84
N GLN A 412 -17.92 -4.36 -15.85
CA GLN A 412 -19.21 -4.01 -15.24
C GLN A 412 -20.20 -3.46 -16.27
N ALA A 413 -19.77 -2.57 -17.16
CA ALA A 413 -20.62 -2.01 -18.21
C ALA A 413 -21.11 -3.07 -19.21
N ILE A 414 -20.34 -4.13 -19.47
CA ILE A 414 -20.78 -5.27 -20.29
C ILE A 414 -21.84 -6.07 -19.53
N TRP A 415 -21.60 -6.39 -18.26
CA TRP A 415 -22.51 -7.20 -17.46
C TRP A 415 -23.86 -6.55 -17.19
N GLN A 416 -23.92 -5.22 -17.10
CA GLN A 416 -25.19 -4.47 -17.06
C GLN A 416 -26.16 -4.81 -18.21
N ARG A 417 -25.63 -5.28 -19.35
CA ARG A 417 -26.43 -5.74 -20.49
C ARG A 417 -26.55 -7.26 -20.54
N GLU A 418 -25.45 -7.95 -20.32
CA GLU A 418 -25.35 -9.41 -20.41
C GLU A 418 -26.22 -10.15 -19.40
N GLU A 419 -26.43 -9.59 -18.20
CA GLU A 419 -27.34 -10.18 -17.18
C GLU A 419 -28.82 -10.03 -17.56
N ILE A 420 -29.16 -9.03 -18.36
CA ILE A 420 -30.56 -8.79 -18.78
C ILE A 420 -30.93 -9.74 -19.92
N PHE A 421 -30.06 -9.84 -20.94
CA PHE A 421 -30.22 -10.75 -22.07
C PHE A 421 -28.85 -11.27 -22.52
N SER A 422 -28.77 -12.59 -22.78
CA SER A 422 -27.57 -13.21 -23.34
C SER A 422 -27.19 -12.53 -24.65
N THR A 423 -25.90 -12.26 -24.84
CA THR A 423 -25.38 -11.75 -26.12
C THR A 423 -25.02 -12.86 -27.11
N ALA A 424 -25.46 -14.10 -26.83
CA ALA A 424 -25.39 -15.19 -27.78
C ALA A 424 -26.23 -14.87 -29.03
N LEU A 425 -25.60 -14.92 -30.20
CA LEU A 425 -26.25 -14.68 -31.49
C LEU A 425 -26.69 -15.99 -32.18
N GLY A 426 -26.24 -17.14 -31.67
CA GLY A 426 -26.31 -18.44 -32.35
C GLY A 426 -25.08 -18.70 -33.22
N PHE A 427 -25.07 -19.83 -33.94
CA PHE A 427 -23.93 -20.28 -34.77
C PHE A 427 -22.59 -20.39 -34.02
N SER A 428 -22.66 -20.72 -32.73
CA SER A 428 -21.51 -20.75 -31.81
C SER A 428 -20.79 -19.41 -31.64
N ILE A 429 -21.54 -18.28 -31.64
CA ILE A 429 -21.01 -16.91 -31.52
C ILE A 429 -21.70 -16.12 -30.39
N ALA A 430 -20.90 -15.35 -29.63
CA ALA A 430 -21.38 -14.28 -28.74
C ALA A 430 -20.80 -12.91 -29.10
N ILE A 431 -21.57 -11.85 -28.84
CA ILE A 431 -21.18 -10.46 -29.10
C ILE A 431 -21.40 -9.56 -27.87
N PRO A 432 -20.63 -9.76 -26.78
CA PRO A 432 -20.71 -8.89 -25.61
C PRO A 432 -20.35 -7.46 -25.99
N HIS A 433 -21.11 -6.49 -25.52
CA HIS A 433 -20.89 -5.10 -25.93
C HIS A 433 -21.30 -4.09 -24.87
N CYS A 434 -20.61 -2.96 -24.83
CA CYS A 434 -20.97 -1.83 -23.97
C CYS A 434 -20.61 -0.48 -24.59
N LYS A 435 -21.24 0.56 -24.07
CA LYS A 435 -20.84 1.96 -24.23
C LYS A 435 -20.49 2.47 -22.84
N SER A 436 -19.29 3.00 -22.64
CA SER A 436 -18.78 3.31 -21.30
C SER A 436 -17.79 4.49 -21.33
N PRO A 437 -17.84 5.41 -20.34
CA PRO A 437 -16.87 6.49 -20.20
C PRO A 437 -15.45 5.98 -19.88
N PHE A 438 -15.33 4.75 -19.39
CA PHE A 438 -14.05 4.13 -19.03
C PHE A 438 -13.31 3.54 -20.24
N VAL A 439 -13.94 3.54 -21.42
CA VAL A 439 -13.32 3.17 -22.70
C VAL A 439 -12.72 4.42 -23.32
N LYS A 440 -11.39 4.50 -23.40
CA LYS A 440 -10.68 5.60 -24.07
C LYS A 440 -10.80 5.52 -25.58
N HIS A 441 -10.68 4.31 -26.12
CA HIS A 441 -10.64 4.08 -27.56
C HIS A 441 -11.57 2.92 -27.93
N SER A 442 -12.61 3.23 -28.71
CA SER A 442 -13.55 2.23 -29.22
C SER A 442 -12.81 1.09 -29.92
N SER A 443 -13.18 -0.15 -29.59
CA SER A 443 -12.40 -1.34 -29.94
C SER A 443 -13.28 -2.55 -30.23
N ILE A 444 -12.85 -3.36 -31.20
CA ILE A 444 -13.37 -4.71 -31.46
C ILE A 444 -12.30 -5.70 -30.99
N SER A 445 -12.63 -6.50 -29.99
CA SER A 445 -11.79 -7.59 -29.52
C SER A 445 -12.38 -8.93 -29.97
N VAL A 446 -11.53 -9.88 -30.33
CA VAL A 446 -11.96 -11.22 -30.77
C VAL A 446 -11.25 -12.26 -29.93
N LEU A 447 -11.99 -13.24 -29.44
CA LEU A 447 -11.44 -14.43 -28.80
C LEU A 447 -12.04 -15.67 -29.44
N ARG A 448 -11.18 -16.52 -29.99
CA ARG A 448 -11.56 -17.86 -30.47
C ARG A 448 -11.17 -18.89 -29.43
N LEU A 449 -12.13 -19.69 -29.00
CA LEU A 449 -11.94 -20.80 -28.08
C LEU A 449 -11.58 -22.09 -28.83
N PRO A 450 -10.73 -22.96 -28.27
CA PRO A 450 -10.43 -24.25 -28.87
C PRO A 450 -11.64 -25.20 -28.86
N ASN A 451 -12.43 -25.16 -27.78
CA ASN A 451 -13.64 -25.94 -27.56
C ASN A 451 -14.84 -25.01 -27.37
N GLU A 452 -16.05 -25.53 -27.54
CA GLU A 452 -17.26 -24.77 -27.25
C GLU A 452 -17.43 -24.56 -25.73
N LEU A 453 -17.96 -23.40 -25.36
CA LEU A 453 -18.16 -22.94 -23.99
C LEU A 453 -19.61 -22.49 -23.80
N ALA A 454 -20.27 -22.95 -22.74
CA ALA A 454 -21.62 -22.50 -22.41
C ALA A 454 -21.65 -20.99 -22.14
N TRP A 455 -22.48 -20.25 -22.86
CA TRP A 455 -22.57 -18.79 -22.74
C TRP A 455 -23.90 -18.30 -22.12
N GLY A 456 -24.98 -19.03 -22.34
CA GLY A 456 -26.32 -18.67 -21.87
C GLY A 456 -27.40 -19.08 -22.86
N ASP A 457 -28.64 -19.17 -22.41
CA ASP A 457 -29.80 -19.57 -23.23
C ASP A 457 -29.61 -20.90 -23.99
N ASN A 458 -28.89 -21.85 -23.38
CA ASN A 458 -28.49 -23.13 -23.97
C ASN A 458 -27.70 -23.00 -25.29
N VAL A 459 -26.99 -21.88 -25.46
CA VAL A 459 -26.07 -21.66 -26.58
C VAL A 459 -24.64 -21.82 -26.10
N ASP A 460 -23.93 -22.76 -26.71
CA ASP A 460 -22.48 -22.88 -26.58
C ASP A 460 -21.79 -22.03 -27.65
N VAL A 461 -20.67 -21.42 -27.31
CA VAL A 461 -19.93 -20.49 -28.18
C VAL A 461 -18.49 -20.93 -28.36
N LYS A 462 -17.97 -20.70 -29.55
CA LYS A 462 -16.56 -20.91 -29.92
C LYS A 462 -15.87 -19.62 -30.32
N LEU A 463 -16.63 -18.60 -30.70
CA LEU A 463 -16.12 -17.31 -31.13
C LEU A 463 -16.84 -16.19 -30.37
N VAL A 464 -16.06 -15.35 -29.72
CA VAL A 464 -16.55 -14.18 -28.99
C VAL A 464 -16.00 -12.93 -29.64
N ILE A 465 -16.86 -12.01 -30.04
CA ILE A 465 -16.47 -10.73 -30.63
C ILE A 465 -17.01 -9.61 -29.74
N MET A 466 -16.14 -9.03 -28.92
CA MET A 466 -16.53 -8.00 -27.97
C MET A 466 -16.42 -6.60 -28.58
N LEU A 467 -17.45 -5.77 -28.37
CA LEU A 467 -17.52 -4.40 -28.88
C LEU A 467 -17.55 -3.41 -27.71
N THR A 468 -16.54 -2.57 -27.63
CA THR A 468 -16.46 -1.53 -26.59
C THR A 468 -16.42 -0.17 -27.23
N ILE A 469 -17.29 0.72 -26.77
CA ILE A 469 -17.52 2.03 -27.39
C ILE A 469 -17.26 3.11 -26.35
N ASN A 470 -16.41 4.08 -26.68
CA ASN A 470 -16.24 5.30 -25.89
C ASN A 470 -17.56 6.07 -25.88
N ASP A 471 -17.97 6.59 -24.72
CA ASP A 471 -19.27 7.24 -24.61
C ASP A 471 -19.41 8.54 -25.44
N SER A 472 -18.29 9.20 -25.72
CA SER A 472 -18.17 10.40 -26.54
C SER A 472 -18.13 10.14 -28.05
N ASP A 473 -17.91 8.90 -28.50
CA ASP A 473 -17.90 8.60 -29.93
C ASP A 473 -19.34 8.64 -30.51
N GLU A 474 -19.59 9.57 -31.43
CA GLU A 474 -20.86 9.66 -32.17
C GLU A 474 -21.02 8.52 -33.19
N ASN A 475 -22.19 7.88 -33.21
CA ASN A 475 -22.89 7.04 -34.23
C ASN A 475 -22.15 6.18 -35.29
N GLN A 476 -20.87 6.38 -35.61
CA GLN A 476 -20.09 5.56 -36.55
C GLN A 476 -19.96 4.11 -36.09
N HIS A 477 -19.82 3.86 -34.79
CA HIS A 477 -19.64 2.50 -34.27
C HIS A 477 -20.92 1.65 -34.30
N MET A 478 -22.10 2.26 -34.22
CA MET A 478 -23.38 1.53 -34.37
C MET A 478 -23.58 0.99 -35.79
N ARG A 479 -23.04 1.68 -36.80
CA ARG A 479 -22.99 1.17 -38.18
C ARG A 479 -22.08 -0.06 -38.25
N ILE A 480 -20.90 -0.01 -37.63
CA ILE A 480 -19.95 -1.13 -37.59
C ILE A 480 -20.59 -2.37 -36.96
N PHE A 481 -21.28 -2.23 -35.83
CA PHE A 481 -22.02 -3.34 -35.20
C PHE A 481 -23.07 -3.94 -36.15
N SER A 482 -23.88 -3.10 -36.78
CA SER A 482 -24.95 -3.55 -37.69
C SER A 482 -24.41 -4.32 -38.90
N VAL A 483 -23.27 -3.89 -39.45
CA VAL A 483 -22.59 -4.59 -40.56
C VAL A 483 -22.00 -5.90 -40.07
N LEU A 484 -21.31 -5.90 -38.93
CA LEU A 484 -20.68 -7.08 -38.34
C LEU A 484 -21.73 -8.16 -38.03
N ALA A 485 -22.81 -7.82 -37.34
CA ALA A 485 -23.88 -8.76 -37.01
C ALA A 485 -24.47 -9.43 -38.27
N ARG A 486 -24.66 -8.66 -39.35
CA ARG A 486 -25.11 -9.21 -40.64
C ARG A 486 -24.06 -10.11 -41.28
N LYS A 487 -22.78 -9.75 -41.23
CA LYS A 487 -21.69 -10.57 -41.78
C LYS A 487 -21.56 -11.91 -41.06
N LEU A 488 -21.74 -11.92 -39.74
CA LEU A 488 -21.70 -13.14 -38.92
C LEU A 488 -22.83 -14.13 -39.26
N MET A 489 -23.90 -13.70 -39.94
CA MET A 489 -24.93 -14.62 -40.47
C MET A 489 -24.43 -15.48 -41.64
N HIS A 490 -23.38 -15.06 -42.35
CA HIS A 490 -22.82 -15.80 -43.47
C HIS A 490 -21.80 -16.85 -43.02
N GLU A 491 -22.04 -18.12 -43.39
CA GLU A 491 -21.19 -19.24 -43.00
C GLU A 491 -19.76 -19.13 -43.53
N SER A 492 -19.58 -18.67 -44.77
CA SER A 492 -18.25 -18.46 -45.37
C SER A 492 -17.39 -17.52 -44.52
N PHE A 493 -17.97 -16.40 -44.07
CA PHE A 493 -17.28 -15.42 -43.23
C PHE A 493 -16.93 -16.00 -41.85
N ARG A 494 -17.86 -16.73 -41.21
CA ARG A 494 -17.57 -17.42 -39.94
C ARG A 494 -16.43 -18.41 -40.08
N ASN A 495 -16.44 -19.22 -41.15
CA ASN A 495 -15.42 -20.23 -41.40
C ASN A 495 -14.05 -19.61 -41.65
N GLU A 496 -13.96 -18.43 -42.28
CA GLU A 496 -12.69 -17.72 -42.42
C GLU A 496 -12.10 -17.31 -41.05
N ILE A 497 -12.91 -16.77 -40.14
CA ILE A 497 -12.46 -16.39 -38.79
C ILE A 497 -12.08 -17.65 -37.99
N LEU A 498 -12.89 -18.71 -38.04
CA LEU A 498 -12.66 -19.96 -37.30
C LEU A 498 -11.41 -20.72 -37.78
N ASN A 499 -11.00 -20.57 -39.05
CA ASN A 499 -9.82 -21.23 -39.60
C ASN A 499 -8.56 -20.36 -39.61
N ALA A 500 -8.68 -19.06 -39.34
CA ALA A 500 -7.56 -18.13 -39.33
C ALA A 500 -6.42 -18.59 -38.38
N LYS A 501 -5.18 -18.51 -38.84
CA LYS A 501 -3.99 -18.92 -38.05
C LYS A 501 -3.21 -17.76 -37.46
N LYS A 502 -3.55 -16.52 -37.84
CA LYS A 502 -2.84 -15.31 -37.42
C LYS A 502 -3.85 -14.21 -37.09
N SER A 503 -3.63 -13.50 -35.99
CA SER A 503 -4.43 -12.36 -35.55
C SER A 503 -4.53 -11.27 -36.64
N LYS A 504 -3.42 -10.99 -37.32
CA LYS A 504 -3.40 -10.02 -38.43
C LYS A 504 -4.37 -10.35 -39.56
N TYR A 505 -4.55 -11.63 -39.91
CA TYR A 505 -5.50 -12.02 -40.95
C TYR A 505 -6.94 -11.65 -40.55
N ILE A 506 -7.32 -11.88 -39.30
CA ILE A 506 -8.64 -11.51 -38.78
C ILE A 506 -8.84 -10.00 -38.84
N VAL A 507 -7.82 -9.21 -38.47
CA VAL A 507 -7.88 -7.75 -38.55
C VAL A 507 -8.09 -7.29 -40.00
N ASP A 508 -7.32 -7.81 -40.95
CA ASP A 508 -7.41 -7.42 -42.35
C ASP A 508 -8.78 -7.82 -42.95
N LEU A 509 -9.27 -9.01 -42.62
CA LEU A 509 -10.61 -9.49 -43.00
C LEU A 509 -11.73 -8.60 -42.44
N LEU A 510 -11.68 -8.28 -41.15
CA LEU A 510 -12.68 -7.42 -40.51
C LEU A 510 -12.65 -6.00 -41.09
N LYS A 511 -11.47 -5.44 -41.37
CA LYS A 511 -11.37 -4.11 -42.01
C LYS A 511 -12.04 -4.10 -43.39
N LEU A 512 -11.76 -5.11 -44.21
CA LEU A 512 -12.36 -5.24 -45.54
C LEU A 512 -13.89 -5.30 -45.46
N GLU A 513 -14.42 -6.17 -44.60
CA GLU A 513 -15.86 -6.45 -44.51
C GLU A 513 -16.66 -5.36 -43.82
N LEU A 514 -16.01 -4.57 -42.95
CA LEU A 514 -16.60 -3.42 -42.26
C LEU A 514 -16.41 -2.10 -43.01
N GLY A 515 -15.61 -2.08 -44.08
CA GLY A 515 -15.34 -0.90 -44.90
C GLY A 515 -14.48 0.14 -44.19
N MET A 516 -13.43 -0.31 -43.49
CA MET A 516 -12.52 0.50 -42.68
C MET A 516 -11.14 0.69 -43.29
#